data_AF-A0A0L0LCY0-F1
#
_entry.id   AF-A0A0L0LCY0-F1
#
_cell.length_a   1.000
_cell.length_b   1.000
_cell.length_c   1.000
_cell.angle_alpha   90.00
_cell.angle_beta   90.00
_cell.angle_gamma   90.00
#
_symmetry.space_group_name_H-M   'P 1'
#
loop_
_entity.id
_entity.type
_entity.pdbx_description
1 polymer ?
#
loop_
_entity_poly.entity_id
_entity_poly.type
_entity_poly.pdbx_seq_one_letter_code
_entity_poly.pdbx_strand_id
1 'polypeptide(L)'
;MNMKLNKRIYLASSLALVLPVVSFAALDSLRTLLVDFGGLINFGIRIVFGLAMAFFFWGGAQFILNDAASDKTREDGKKKMLWGVIALFVMFSIYGILMAIGNLIGISPNGTSSSSGLYTPQQGGYTLPTFGN
;
A
#
# COMPACT_ATOMS: atom_id res chain seq x y z
N MET A 1 -51.64 -37.99 19.65
CA MET A 1 -51.11 -36.70 20.13
C MET A 1 -50.72 -35.87 18.90
N ASN A 2 -51.60 -34.99 18.43
CA ASN A 2 -51.36 -34.16 17.22
C ASN A 2 -50.60 -32.89 17.64
N MET A 3 -49.29 -32.92 17.50
CA MET A 3 -48.46 -31.76 17.81
C MET A 3 -48.56 -30.76 16.66
N LYS A 4 -49.39 -29.73 16.79
CA LYS A 4 -49.46 -28.63 15.83
C LYS A 4 -48.17 -27.82 15.93
N LEU A 5 -47.21 -28.17 15.09
CA LEU A 5 -45.93 -27.50 15.04
C LEU A 5 -46.12 -26.07 14.50
N ASN A 6 -45.83 -25.12 15.36
CA ASN A 6 -45.99 -23.70 15.20
C ASN A 6 -44.98 -23.18 14.17
N LYS A 7 -45.47 -22.85 12.98
CA LYS A 7 -44.71 -22.32 11.82
C LYS A 7 -43.72 -21.20 12.17
N ARG A 8 -43.98 -20.46 13.26
CA ARG A 8 -43.10 -19.40 13.80
C ARG A 8 -41.73 -19.93 14.28
N ILE A 9 -41.67 -21.17 14.78
CA ILE A 9 -40.41 -21.80 15.23
C ILE A 9 -39.50 -22.08 14.02
N TYR A 10 -40.06 -22.60 12.93
CA TYR A 10 -39.32 -22.81 11.69
C TYR A 10 -38.79 -21.50 11.09
N LEU A 11 -39.59 -20.42 11.13
CA LEU A 11 -39.15 -19.10 10.69
C LEU A 11 -37.96 -18.57 11.52
N ALA A 12 -38.03 -18.72 12.84
CA ALA A 12 -36.96 -18.29 13.74
C ALA A 12 -35.66 -19.06 13.52
N SER A 13 -35.72 -20.38 13.30
CA SER A 13 -34.55 -21.20 12.98
C SER A 13 -33.92 -20.85 11.63
N SER A 14 -34.73 -20.51 10.61
CA SER A 14 -34.18 -20.04 9.32
C SER A 14 -33.47 -18.68 9.43
N LEU A 15 -33.96 -17.78 10.28
CA LEU A 15 -33.38 -16.46 10.46
C LEU A 15 -32.05 -16.53 11.23
N ALA A 16 -31.95 -17.41 12.23
CA ALA A 16 -30.73 -17.63 13.00
C ALA A 16 -29.54 -18.09 12.14
N LEU A 17 -29.80 -18.80 11.03
CA LEU A 17 -28.78 -19.24 10.08
C LEU A 17 -28.27 -18.14 9.15
N VAL A 18 -29.02 -17.04 9.00
CA VAL A 18 -28.63 -15.89 8.16
C VAL A 18 -27.81 -14.87 8.94
N LEU A 19 -27.93 -14.82 10.28
CA LEU A 19 -27.18 -13.89 11.15
C LEU A 19 -25.65 -13.96 11.00
N PRO A 20 -25.01 -15.16 10.95
CA PRO A 20 -23.58 -15.26 10.75
C PRO A 20 -23.14 -14.66 9.40
N VAL A 21 -23.91 -14.91 8.34
CA VAL A 21 -23.61 -14.41 6.98
C VAL A 21 -23.66 -12.89 6.93
N VAL A 22 -24.62 -12.26 7.63
CA VAL A 22 -24.70 -10.80 7.77
C VAL A 22 -23.51 -10.25 8.56
N SER A 23 -23.06 -10.96 9.61
CA SER A 23 -21.85 -10.57 10.37
C SER A 23 -20.58 -10.66 9.52
N PHE A 24 -20.46 -11.65 8.63
CA PHE A 24 -19.34 -11.76 7.70
C PHE A 24 -19.37 -10.66 6.62
N ALA A 25 -20.54 -10.29 6.10
CA ALA A 25 -20.68 -9.19 5.13
C ALA A 25 -20.32 -7.81 5.73
N ALA A 26 -20.68 -7.57 6.99
CA ALA A 26 -20.28 -6.37 7.71
C ALA A 26 -18.76 -6.29 7.92
N LEU A 27 -18.10 -7.44 8.18
CA LEU A 27 -16.65 -7.52 8.33
C LEU A 27 -15.93 -7.25 7.01
N ASP A 28 -16.46 -7.71 5.89
CA ASP A 28 -15.91 -7.49 4.54
C ASP A 28 -15.93 -6.01 4.16
N SER A 29 -17.01 -5.31 4.53
CA SER A 29 -17.14 -3.86 4.33
C SER A 29 -16.06 -3.09 5.11
N LEU A 30 -15.80 -3.46 6.37
CA LEU A 30 -14.73 -2.86 7.18
C LEU A 30 -13.34 -3.17 6.62
N ARG A 31 -13.11 -4.40 6.17
CA ARG A 31 -11.83 -4.80 5.54
C ARG A 31 -11.59 -4.01 4.26
N THR A 32 -12.60 -3.84 3.42
CA THR A 32 -12.52 -3.05 2.19
C THR A 32 -12.14 -1.60 2.49
N LEU A 33 -12.80 -0.97 3.48
CA LEU A 33 -12.43 0.37 3.91
C LEU A 33 -10.97 0.43 4.40
N LEU A 34 -10.52 -0.52 5.22
CA LEU A 34 -9.13 -0.57 5.69
C LEU A 34 -8.11 -0.70 4.55
N VAL A 35 -8.42 -1.51 3.53
CA VAL A 35 -7.58 -1.70 2.35
C VAL A 35 -7.54 -0.42 1.51
N ASP A 36 -8.68 0.23 1.29
CA ASP A 36 -8.77 1.48 0.53
C ASP A 36 -8.02 2.61 1.24
N PHE A 37 -8.18 2.73 2.56
CA PHE A 37 -7.38 3.66 3.36
C PHE A 37 -5.89 3.33 3.26
N GLY A 38 -5.49 2.05 3.41
CA GLY A 38 -4.10 1.63 3.24
C GLY A 38 -3.53 1.99 1.87
N GLY A 39 -4.33 1.85 0.80
CA GLY A 39 -3.98 2.26 -0.56
C GLY A 39 -3.75 3.76 -0.69
N LEU A 40 -4.58 4.59 -0.04
CA LEU A 40 -4.43 6.04 -0.03
C LEU A 40 -3.13 6.49 0.65
N ILE A 41 -2.78 5.88 1.78
CA ILE A 41 -1.50 6.17 2.47
C ILE A 41 -0.32 5.76 1.59
N ASN A 42 -0.37 4.59 0.94
CA ASN A 42 0.69 4.13 0.04
C ASN A 42 0.91 5.10 -1.13
N PHE A 43 -0.18 5.57 -1.73
CA PHE A 43 -0.14 6.58 -2.77
C PHE A 43 0.51 7.89 -2.27
N GLY A 44 0.12 8.34 -1.07
CA GLY A 44 0.73 9.51 -0.42
C GLY A 44 2.24 9.38 -0.22
N ILE A 45 2.73 8.22 0.23
CA ILE A 45 4.17 7.96 0.42
C ILE A 45 4.94 8.12 -0.89
N ARG A 46 4.42 7.58 -2.01
CA ARG A 46 5.08 7.70 -3.33
C ARG A 46 5.15 9.16 -3.81
N ILE A 47 4.07 9.92 -3.60
CA ILE A 47 4.02 11.35 -3.94
C ILE A 47 5.02 12.15 -3.10
N VAL A 48 5.05 11.92 -1.78
CA VAL A 48 5.99 12.60 -0.87
C VAL A 48 7.43 12.22 -1.21
N PHE A 49 7.71 10.97 -1.58
CA PHE A 49 9.03 10.55 -2.02
C PHE A 49 9.47 11.29 -3.30
N GLY A 50 8.59 11.41 -4.29
CA GLY A 50 8.87 12.19 -5.51
C GLY A 50 9.09 13.68 -5.23
N LEU A 51 8.26 14.28 -4.38
CA LEU A 51 8.41 15.68 -3.95
C LEU A 51 9.71 15.89 -3.16
N ALA A 52 10.05 15.00 -2.23
CA ALA A 52 11.28 15.08 -1.45
C ALA A 52 12.52 15.04 -2.36
N MET A 53 12.52 14.18 -3.37
CA MET A 53 13.60 14.12 -4.35
C MET A 53 13.70 15.42 -5.15
N ALA A 54 12.58 15.98 -5.59
CA ALA A 54 12.54 17.29 -6.26
C ALA A 54 13.05 18.43 -5.35
N PHE A 55 12.64 18.47 -4.08
CA PHE A 55 13.10 19.46 -3.10
C PHE A 55 14.59 19.32 -2.76
N PHE A 56 15.12 18.10 -2.74
CA PHE A 56 16.54 17.84 -2.55
C PHE A 56 17.36 18.41 -3.71
N PHE A 57 16.96 18.12 -4.96
CA PHE A 57 17.61 18.69 -6.14
C PHE A 57 17.46 20.21 -6.21
N TRP A 58 16.30 20.75 -5.86
CA TRP A 58 16.08 22.21 -5.81
C TRP A 58 16.97 22.88 -4.75
N GLY A 59 17.03 22.34 -3.53
CA GLY A 59 17.87 22.86 -2.46
C GLY A 59 19.37 22.79 -2.78
N GLY A 60 19.82 21.69 -3.39
CA GLY A 60 21.20 21.53 -3.86
C GLY A 60 21.55 22.44 -5.04
N ALA A 61 20.66 22.56 -6.03
CA ALA A 61 20.86 23.47 -7.16
C ALA A 61 20.91 24.93 -6.71
N GLN A 62 20.01 25.33 -5.81
CA GLN A 62 19.99 26.67 -5.25
C GLN A 62 21.24 26.96 -4.41
N PHE A 63 21.86 25.96 -3.78
CA PHE A 63 23.16 26.12 -3.12
C PHE A 63 24.26 26.41 -4.14
N ILE A 64 24.42 25.58 -5.17
CA ILE A 64 25.46 25.72 -6.20
C ILE A 64 25.35 27.07 -6.92
N LEU A 65 24.13 27.52 -7.23
CA LEU A 65 23.88 28.78 -7.93
C LEU A 65 24.16 30.02 -7.06
N ASN A 66 23.94 29.95 -5.74
CA ASN A 66 24.15 31.08 -4.83
C ASN A 66 25.57 31.14 -4.25
N ASP A 67 26.32 30.03 -4.27
CA ASP A 67 27.72 29.96 -3.83
C ASP A 67 28.67 30.82 -4.69
N ALA A 68 28.23 31.22 -5.89
CA ALA A 68 29.00 32.04 -6.82
C ALA A 68 29.08 33.54 -6.46
N ALA A 69 28.27 34.03 -5.51
CA ALA A 69 28.01 35.48 -5.38
C ALA A 69 28.65 36.21 -4.18
N SER A 70 29.01 35.55 -3.05
CA SER A 70 29.60 36.22 -1.86
C SER A 70 29.90 35.26 -0.69
N ASP A 71 30.89 35.60 0.16
CA ASP A 71 31.26 34.83 1.37
C ASP A 71 30.16 34.75 2.44
N LYS A 72 29.24 35.72 2.51
CA LYS A 72 28.07 35.62 3.40
C LYS A 72 27.08 34.54 2.93
N THR A 73 26.93 34.40 1.62
CA THR A 73 26.02 33.44 0.99
C THR A 73 26.52 32.01 1.14
N ARG A 74 27.84 31.83 1.29
CA ARG A 74 28.51 30.54 1.57
C ARG A 74 28.07 29.90 2.87
N GLU A 75 28.02 30.66 3.97
CA GLU A 75 27.64 30.11 5.27
C GLU A 75 26.17 29.69 5.30
N ASP A 76 25.28 30.51 4.72
CA ASP A 76 23.86 30.21 4.63
C ASP A 76 23.58 29.05 3.66
N GLY A 77 24.35 28.97 2.58
CA GLY A 77 24.32 27.86 1.64
C GLY A 77 24.71 26.53 2.30
N LYS A 78 25.81 26.52 3.08
CA LYS A 78 26.25 25.34 3.84
C LYS A 78 25.19 24.87 4.84
N LYS A 79 24.52 25.79 5.52
CA LYS A 79 23.39 25.45 6.42
C LYS A 79 22.25 24.80 5.63
N LYS A 80 21.87 25.35 4.47
CA LYS A 80 20.83 24.75 3.62
C LYS A 80 21.20 23.36 3.09
N MET A 81 22.46 23.13 2.74
CA MET A 81 22.97 21.81 2.37
C MET A 81 22.83 20.82 3.53
N LEU A 82 23.20 21.22 4.76
CA LEU A 82 23.06 20.38 5.93
C LEU A 82 21.59 20.03 6.21
N TRP A 83 20.67 21.00 6.11
CA TRP A 83 19.24 20.76 6.22
C TRP A 83 18.70 19.79 5.16
N GLY A 84 19.18 19.89 3.92
CA GLY A 84 18.83 18.95 2.85
C GLY A 84 19.31 17.52 3.11
N VAL A 85 20.55 17.37 3.59
CA VAL A 85 21.12 16.05 3.95
C VAL A 85 20.39 15.43 5.14
N ILE A 86 20.04 16.23 6.15
CA ILE A 86 19.25 15.77 7.30
C ILE A 86 17.87 15.27 6.84
N ALA A 87 17.19 16.03 5.98
CA ALA A 87 15.89 15.63 5.43
C ALA A 87 15.98 14.32 4.64
N LEU A 88 17.03 14.16 3.81
CA LEU A 88 17.27 12.93 3.07
C LEU A 88 17.52 11.74 4.02
N PHE A 89 18.36 11.92 5.03
CA PHE A 89 18.69 10.88 6.01
C PHE A 89 17.45 10.41 6.77
N VAL A 90 16.62 11.33 7.27
CA VAL A 90 15.38 10.98 7.99
C VAL A 90 14.42 10.21 7.09
N MET A 91 14.25 10.64 5.83
CA MET A 91 13.36 9.96 4.90
C MET A 91 13.83 8.54 4.55
N PHE A 92 15.13 8.35 4.28
CA PHE A 92 15.72 7.02 4.06
C PHE A 92 15.65 6.13 5.30
N SER A 93 15.87 6.70 6.49
CA SER A 93 15.79 5.96 7.76
C SER A 93 14.39 5.40 7.99
N ILE A 94 13.36 6.24 7.86
CA ILE A 94 11.96 5.81 8.02
C ILE A 94 11.60 4.76 6.95
N TYR A 95 11.93 4.99 5.69
CA TYR A 95 11.63 4.05 4.61
C TYR A 95 12.32 2.69 4.80
N GLY A 96 13.60 2.69 5.21
CA GLY A 96 14.35 1.47 5.50
C GLY A 96 13.73 0.66 6.65
N ILE A 97 13.28 1.34 7.71
CA ILE A 97 12.59 0.71 8.83
C ILE A 97 11.23 0.15 8.39
N LEU A 98 10.45 0.90 7.64
CA LEU A 98 9.16 0.44 7.10
C LEU A 98 9.33 -0.79 6.21
N MET A 99 10.40 -0.85 5.40
CA MET A 99 10.72 -2.01 4.57
C MET A 99 11.19 -3.20 5.40
N ALA A 100 12.03 -3.00 6.42
CA ALA A 100 12.47 -4.07 7.31
C ALA A 100 11.30 -4.70 8.07
N ILE A 101 10.43 -3.85 8.64
CA ILE A 101 9.23 -4.30 9.36
C ILE A 101 8.25 -4.96 8.39
N GLY A 102 8.00 -4.36 7.22
CA GLY A 102 7.14 -4.92 6.18
C GLY A 102 7.58 -6.33 5.77
N ASN A 103 8.86 -6.52 5.49
CA ASN A 103 9.41 -7.84 5.15
C ASN A 103 9.27 -8.85 6.30
N LEU A 104 9.42 -8.42 7.55
CA LEU A 104 9.29 -9.29 8.72
C LEU A 104 7.84 -9.79 8.91
N ILE A 105 6.85 -8.98 8.55
CA ILE A 105 5.42 -9.30 8.70
C ILE A 105 4.75 -9.74 7.38
N GLY A 106 5.52 -9.91 6.30
CA GLY A 106 5.03 -10.36 4.99
C GLY A 106 4.25 -9.30 4.19
N ILE A 107 4.39 -8.02 4.52
CA ILE A 107 3.70 -6.90 3.85
C ILE A 107 4.72 -6.13 3.00
N SER A 108 4.48 -6.06 1.69
CA SER A 108 5.30 -5.22 0.79
C SER A 108 4.87 -3.75 0.88
N PRO A 109 5.70 -2.85 1.45
CA PRO A 109 5.31 -1.44 1.65
C PRO A 109 5.11 -0.69 0.34
N ASN A 110 5.66 -1.19 -0.77
CA ASN A 110 5.62 -0.49 -2.05
C ASN A 110 4.35 -0.73 -2.85
N GLY A 111 3.40 -1.57 -2.39
CA GLY A 111 2.13 -1.79 -3.10
C GLY A 111 2.30 -2.25 -4.55
N THR A 112 3.51 -2.61 -4.96
CA THR A 112 3.73 -3.54 -6.05
C THR A 112 3.19 -4.83 -5.50
N SER A 113 1.92 -5.10 -5.81
CA SER A 113 1.42 -6.45 -5.85
C SER A 113 2.37 -7.17 -6.79
N SER A 114 3.48 -7.68 -6.24
CA SER A 114 4.01 -8.93 -6.69
C SER A 114 2.84 -9.86 -6.50
N SER A 115 2.02 -9.98 -7.54
CA SER A 115 1.42 -11.25 -7.87
C SER A 115 2.59 -12.23 -7.86
N SER A 116 2.92 -12.72 -6.66
CA SER A 116 3.42 -14.06 -6.51
C SER A 116 2.47 -14.86 -7.35
N GLY A 117 2.96 -15.28 -8.52
CA GLY A 117 2.20 -16.06 -9.47
C GLY A 117 1.66 -17.25 -8.70
N LEU A 118 0.41 -17.15 -8.28
CA LEU A 118 -0.47 -18.28 -8.39
C LEU A 118 -0.44 -18.54 -9.88
N TYR A 119 0.24 -19.61 -10.26
CA TYR A 119 -0.03 -20.29 -11.51
C TYR A 119 -1.53 -20.56 -11.52
N THR A 120 -2.31 -19.59 -12.00
CA THR A 120 -3.63 -19.86 -12.55
C THR A 120 -3.30 -20.57 -13.86
N PRO A 121 -3.61 -21.86 -14.02
CA PRO A 121 -3.62 -22.42 -15.36
C PRO A 121 -4.58 -21.54 -16.16
N GLN A 122 -4.05 -20.82 -17.15
CA GLN A 122 -4.88 -20.23 -18.18
C GLN A 122 -5.82 -21.34 -18.65
N GLN A 123 -7.12 -21.03 -18.71
CA GLN A 123 -8.09 -21.84 -19.46
C GLN A 123 -7.65 -21.84 -20.93
N GLY A 124 -6.68 -22.70 -21.26
CA GLY A 124 -6.30 -23.07 -22.61
C GLY A 124 -7.09 -24.31 -22.96
N GLY A 125 -8.10 -24.14 -23.82
CA GLY A 125 -8.81 -25.26 -24.41
C GLY A 125 -7.84 -26.26 -25.02
N TYR A 126 -8.23 -27.53 -25.03
CA TYR A 126 -7.49 -28.65 -25.62
C TYR A 126 -7.37 -28.45 -27.15
N THR A 127 -6.48 -27.57 -27.58
CA THR A 127 -6.03 -27.58 -28.96
C THR A 127 -4.92 -28.61 -29.03
N LEU A 128 -5.23 -29.71 -29.71
CA LEU A 128 -4.30 -30.80 -29.94
C LEU A 128 -3.05 -30.24 -30.64
N PRO A 129 -1.84 -30.69 -30.27
CA PRO A 129 -0.64 -30.32 -31.01
C PRO A 129 -0.80 -30.77 -32.46
N THR A 130 -0.96 -29.80 -33.37
CA THR A 130 -0.94 -30.04 -34.81
C THR A 130 0.49 -30.36 -35.20
N PHE A 131 0.81 -31.63 -35.39
CA PHE A 131 2.07 -32.04 -35.99
C PHE A 131 2.02 -31.66 -37.47
N GLY A 132 2.86 -30.70 -37.87
CA GLY A 132 3.01 -30.29 -39.26
C GLY A 132 3.59 -31.40 -40.12
N ASN A 133 3.11 -31.50 -41.37
CA ASN A 133 3.73 -32.29 -42.43
C ASN A 133 4.97 -31.59 -42.97
#